data_AF-A0A6B0CWD1-F1
#
_entry.id   AF-A0A6B0CWD1-F1
#
_cell.length_a   1.000
_cell.length_b   1.000
_cell.length_c   1.000
_cell.angle_alpha   90.00
_cell.angle_beta   90.00
_cell.angle_gamma   90.00
#
_symmetry.space_group_name_H-M   'P 1'
#
loop_
_entity.id
_entity.type
_entity.pdbx_description
1 polymer ?
#
loop_
_entity_poly.entity_id
_entity_poly.type
_entity_poly.pdbx_seq_one_letter_code
_entity_poly.pdbx_strand_id
1 'polypeptide(L)' 'MIYAFIGITVLWLFLFCYIIIASIDFGAGFFALHSKLTGDEKKINHLISRYLNPVWEVTNVFFVF' A
#
# COMPACT_ATOMS: atom_id res chain seq x y z
N MET A 1 19.61 -26.56 -4.81
CA MET A 1 18.60 -26.07 -5.77
C MET A 1 17.20 -26.00 -5.17
N ILE A 2 16.73 -27.00 -4.42
CA ILE A 2 15.40 -26.95 -3.75
C ILE A 2 15.23 -25.71 -2.84
N TYR A 3 16.26 -25.36 -2.06
CA TYR A 3 16.25 -24.18 -1.19
C TYR A 3 16.15 -22.86 -1.95
N ALA A 4 16.72 -22.79 -3.16
CA ALA A 4 16.60 -21.60 -4.00
C ALA A 4 15.17 -21.43 -4.54
N PHE A 5 14.50 -22.53 -4.92
CA PHE A 5 13.10 -22.52 -5.32
C PHE A 5 12.16 -22.14 -4.17
N ILE A 6 12.44 -22.61 -2.96
CA ILE A 6 11.69 -22.20 -1.76
C ILE A 6 11.90 -20.71 -1.49
N GLY A 7 13.14 -20.22 -1.57
CA GLY A 7 13.47 -18.81 -1.39
C GLY A 7 12.72 -17.89 -2.37
N ILE A 8 12.76 -18.19 -3.67
CA ILE A 8 12.04 -17.38 -4.66
C ILE A 8 10.51 -17.45 -4.51
N THR A 9 9.97 -18.60 -4.09
CA THR A 9 8.52 -18.74 -3.84
C THR A 9 8.06 -17.91 -2.65
N VAL A 10 8.87 -17.87 -1.59
CA VAL A 10 8.60 -17.02 -0.42
C VAL A 10 8.69 -15.55 -0.80
N LEU A 11 9.76 -15.12 -1.48
CA LEU A 11 9.90 -13.73 -1.96
C LEU A 11 8.73 -13.32 -2.87
N TRP A 12 8.28 -14.22 -3.74
CA TRP A 12 7.13 -13.98 -4.60
C TRP A 12 5.84 -13.77 -3.79
N LEU A 13 5.63 -14.57 -2.74
CA LEU A 13 4.47 -14.42 -1.85
C LEU A 13 4.51 -13.10 -1.08
N PHE A 14 5.69 -12.71 -0.58
CA PHE A 14 5.90 -11.40 0.06
C PHE A 14 5.59 -10.25 -0.90
N LEU A 15 6.10 -10.32 -2.14
CA LEU A 15 5.81 -9.34 -3.17
C LEU A 15 4.32 -9.29 -3.53
N PHE A 16 3.65 -10.44 -3.62
CA PHE A 16 2.22 -10.50 -3.89
C PHE A 16 1.39 -9.84 -2.79
N CYS A 17 1.70 -10.13 -1.53
CA CYS A 17 1.08 -9.46 -0.38
C CYS A 17 1.35 -7.96 -0.38
N TYR A 18 2.59 -7.54 -0.71
CA TYR A 18 2.93 -6.14 -0.88
C TYR A 18 2.06 -5.46 -1.94
N ILE A 19 1.90 -6.05 -3.12
CA ILE A 19 1.10 -5.48 -4.20
C ILE A 19 -0.36 -5.25 -3.76
N ILE A 20 -0.95 -6.17 -2.99
CA ILE A 20 -2.33 -6.01 -2.50
C ILE A 20 -2.45 -4.79 -1.59
N ILE A 21 -1.58 -4.67 -0.59
CA ILE A 21 -1.67 -3.59 0.40
C ILE A 21 -1.25 -2.25 -0.24
N ALA A 22 -0.22 -2.26 -1.10
CA ALA A 22 0.21 -1.09 -1.86
C ALA A 22 -0.89 -0.59 -2.81
N SER A 23 -1.66 -1.47 -3.43
CA SER A 23 -2.79 -1.07 -4.30
C SER A 23 -3.88 -0.32 -3.53
N ILE A 24 -4.15 -0.72 -2.28
CA ILE A 24 -5.13 -0.05 -1.41
C ILE A 24 -4.60 1.34 -1.02
N ASP A 25 -3.32 1.42 -0.64
CA ASP A 25 -2.68 2.67 -0.23
C ASP A 25 -2.58 3.68 -1.38
N PHE A 26 -2.03 3.26 -2.52
CA PHE A 26 -1.95 4.11 -3.72
C PHE A 26 -3.32 4.49 -4.26
N GLY A 27 -4.31 3.58 -4.20
CA GLY A 27 -5.69 3.87 -4.57
C GLY A 27 -6.30 4.95 -3.70
N ALA A 28 -6.21 4.82 -2.37
CA ALA A 28 -6.70 5.81 -1.43
C ALA A 28 -5.99 7.17 -1.58
N GLY A 29 -4.67 7.16 -1.84
CA GLY A 29 -3.92 8.38 -2.16
C GLY A 29 -4.39 9.07 -3.46
N PHE A 30 -4.70 8.31 -4.51
CA PHE A 30 -5.21 8.85 -5.77
C PHE A 30 -6.63 9.44 -5.61
N PHE A 31 -7.52 8.74 -4.90
CA PHE A 31 -8.87 9.24 -4.62
C PHE A 31 -8.84 10.51 -3.74
N ALA A 32 -7.91 10.61 -2.79
CA ALA A 32 -7.70 11.83 -2.01
C ALA A 32 -7.26 13.00 -2.90
N LEU A 33 -6.30 12.76 -3.80
CA LEU A 33 -5.84 13.78 -4.74
C LEU A 33 -6.97 14.23 -5.68
N HIS A 34 -7.77 13.29 -6.19
CA HIS A 34 -8.92 13.59 -7.04
C HIS A 34 -9.99 14.39 -6.28
N SER A 35 -10.32 14.01 -5.05
CA SER A 35 -11.28 14.75 -4.20
C SER A 35 -10.78 16.18 -3.90
N LYS A 36 -9.47 16.35 -3.73
CA LYS A 36 -8.82 17.66 -3.59
C LYS A 36 -8.92 18.53 -4.83
N LEU A 37 -8.76 17.94 -6.02
CA LEU A 37 -8.92 18.63 -7.30
C LEU A 37 -10.38 19.05 -7.57
N THR A 38 -11.35 18.24 -7.16
CA THR A 38 -12.78 18.50 -7.37
C THR A 38 -13.41 19.40 -6.30
N GLY A 39 -12.69 19.69 -5.20
CA GLY A 39 -13.11 20.66 -4.16
C GLY A 39 -13.90 20.06 -2.99
N ASP A 40 -13.99 18.74 -2.87
CA ASP A 40 -14.75 18.00 -1.83
C ASP A 40 -13.88 17.65 -0.58
N GLU A 41 -12.89 18.49 -0.27
CA GLU A 41 -11.78 18.16 0.65
C GLU A 41 -12.18 17.85 2.11
N LYS A 42 -13.28 18.41 2.63
CA LYS A 42 -13.40 18.61 4.09
C LYS A 42 -13.69 17.37 4.92
N LYS A 43 -14.28 16.31 4.35
CA LYS A 43 -14.66 15.11 5.12
C LYS A 43 -13.71 13.94 4.91
N ILE A 44 -13.19 13.78 3.70
CA ILE A 44 -12.48 12.56 3.28
C ILE A 44 -10.97 12.69 3.54
N ASN A 45 -10.37 13.87 3.35
CA ASN A 45 -8.92 14.04 3.52
C ASN A 45 -8.42 13.74 4.94
N HIS A 46 -9.17 14.12 5.98
CA HIS A 46 -8.73 13.87 7.36
C HIS A 46 -8.75 12.37 7.72
N LEU A 47 -9.73 11.64 7.22
CA LEU A 47 -9.80 10.19 7.42
C LEU A 47 -8.68 9.49 6.63
N ILE A 48 -8.50 9.83 5.35
CA ILE A 48 -7.43 9.22 4.54
C ILE A 48 -6.07 9.50 5.17
N SER A 49 -5.71 10.76 5.45
CA SER A 49 -4.40 11.08 6.02
C SER A 49 -4.12 10.41 7.38
N ARG A 50 -5.14 10.14 8.20
CA ARG A 50 -4.99 9.47 9.50
C ARG A 50 -4.83 7.95 9.40
N TYR A 51 -5.49 7.31 8.44
CA TYR A 51 -5.46 5.85 8.28
C TYR A 51 -4.47 5.36 7.22
N LEU A 52 -4.08 6.20 6.27
CA LEU A 52 -3.12 5.89 5.21
C LEU A 52 -1.68 5.79 5.76
N ASN A 53 -1.29 6.71 6.65
CA ASN A 53 0.06 6.74 7.20
C ASN A 53 0.51 5.42 7.90
N PRO A 54 -0.31 4.78 8.76
CA PRO A 54 0.05 3.49 9.35
C PRO A 54 0.02 2.32 8.35
N VAL A 55 -0.75 2.40 7.26
CA VAL A 55 -0.75 1.36 6.21
C VAL A 55 0.53 1.46 5.36
N TRP A 56 0.99 2.69 5.09
CA TRP A 56 2.20 2.95 4.33
C TRP A 56 3.49 2.50 5.06
N GLU A 57 3.54 2.63 6.39
CA GLU A 57 4.65 2.08 7.17
C GLU A 57 4.70 0.55 7.09
N VAL A 58 3.53 -0.12 7.13
CA VAL A 58 3.46 -1.58 7.05
C VAL A 58 3.83 -2.07 5.64
N THR A 59 3.37 -1.42 4.56
CA THR A 59 3.72 -1.82 3.19
C THR A 59 5.22 -1.73 2.92
N ASN A 60 5.89 -0.68 3.41
CA ASN A 60 7.33 -0.54 3.22
C ASN A 60 8.12 -1.65 3.91
N VAL A 61 7.67 -2.17 5.06
CA VAL A 61 8.31 -3.33 5.70
C VAL A 61 8.25 -4.56 4.80
N PHE A 62 7.13 -4.81 4.10
CA PHE A 62 6.99 -5.93 3.16
C PHE A 62 7.78 -5.75 1.86
N PHE A 63 8.09 -4.52 1.47
CA PHE A 63 8.90 -4.23 0.28
C PHE A 63 10.40 -4.38 0.52
N VAL A 64 10.85 -4.05 1.74
CA VAL A 64 12.26 -4.09 2.13
C VAL A 64 12.71 -5.50 2.56
N PHE A 65 11.79 -6.31 3.07
CA PHE A 65 12.03 -7.73 3.41
C PHE A 65 12.17 -8.63 2.18
#